data_AF-A0A7S2U8V7-F1
#
_entry.id   AF-A0A7S2U8V7-F1
#
_cell.length_a   1.000
_cell.length_b   1.000
_cell.length_c   1.000
_cell.angle_alpha   90.00
_cell.angle_beta   90.00
_cell.angle_gamma   90.00
#
_symmetry.space_group_name_H-M   'P 1'
#
loop_
_entity.id
_entity.type
_entity.pdbx_description
1 polymer ?
#
loop_
_entity_poly.entity_id
_entity_poly.type
_entity_poly.pdbx_seq_one_letter_code
_entity_poly.pdbx_strand_id
1 'polypeptide(L)'
;FMLLPEGHVRSGLFAYQVLSNHIAIRNSPNVDEDKKTECVVKPGDIICCDIIRKSPYGDGNGPFLRLTDGSGWLFEKKANDPEPFLKEISIQSGEWTLKVLNRIALRRQPIDIQEIRDKSIVYAPHQIITCDRKIECANTFVFFYRVKGSQGWIFDKRDGEAMMQLKMTTPPQAATTLEESCTPHNKDGWS
;
A
#
# COMPACT_ATOMS: atom_id res chain seq x y z
N PHE A 1 25.87 6.09 3.27
CA PHE A 1 24.79 5.09 3.27
C PHE A 1 25.09 4.07 4.35
N MET A 2 24.29 4.02 5.42
CA MET A 2 24.38 2.90 6.37
C MET A 2 23.63 1.72 5.75
N LEU A 3 24.31 0.60 5.56
CA LEU A 3 23.68 -0.67 5.20
C LEU A 3 22.93 -1.17 6.44
N LEU A 4 21.60 -1.30 6.33
CA LEU A 4 20.82 -1.92 7.38
C LEU A 4 20.95 -3.45 7.27
N PRO A 5 20.97 -4.19 8.39
CA PRO A 5 20.92 -5.64 8.34
C PRO A 5 19.66 -6.12 7.61
N GLU A 6 19.75 -7.22 6.86
CA GLU A 6 18.67 -7.74 6.01
C GLU A 6 17.33 -7.92 6.77
N GLY A 7 17.37 -8.39 8.02
CA GLY A 7 16.18 -8.51 8.87
C GLY A 7 15.53 -7.19 9.33
N HIS A 8 16.05 -6.03 8.91
CA HIS A 8 15.49 -4.71 9.24
C HIS A 8 14.69 -4.11 8.08
N VAL A 9 14.62 -4.79 6.93
CA VAL A 9 13.93 -4.32 5.73
C VAL A 9 12.99 -5.41 5.21
N ARG A 10 11.72 -5.06 4.98
CA ARG A 10 10.77 -5.87 4.22
C ARG A 10 10.54 -5.19 2.88
N SER A 11 10.61 -5.96 1.80
CA SER A 11 10.21 -5.53 0.46
C SER A 11 8.96 -6.28 0.01
N GLY A 12 8.07 -5.62 -0.73
CA GLY A 12 6.84 -6.26 -1.19
C GLY A 12 5.80 -5.24 -1.64
N LEU A 13 4.53 -5.58 -1.50
CA LEU A 13 3.43 -4.62 -1.57
C LEU A 13 2.68 -4.70 -0.26
N PHE A 14 2.69 -3.62 0.50
CA PHE A 14 1.98 -3.52 1.77
C PHE A 14 1.00 -2.35 1.69
N ALA A 15 -0.06 -2.41 2.48
CA ALA A 15 -1.05 -1.36 2.57
C ALA A 15 -1.18 -0.91 4.02
N TYR A 16 -1.30 0.39 4.23
CA TYR A 16 -1.51 0.98 5.54
C TYR A 16 -2.67 1.97 5.50
N GLN A 17 -3.47 1.98 6.56
CA GLN A 17 -4.49 3.01 6.78
C GLN A 17 -3.98 4.06 7.77
N VAL A 18 -4.19 5.34 7.46
CA VAL A 18 -3.94 6.45 8.38
C VAL A 18 -4.99 6.43 9.48
N LEU A 19 -4.55 6.28 10.73
CA LEU A 19 -5.44 6.18 11.89
C LEU A 19 -5.80 7.54 12.46
N SER A 20 -4.79 8.41 12.61
CA SER A 20 -4.88 9.64 13.39
C SER A 20 -4.06 10.74 12.75
N ASN A 21 -4.44 11.99 13.04
CA ASN A 21 -3.81 13.23 12.59
C ASN A 21 -3.48 13.29 11.08
N HIS A 22 -3.13 14.48 10.63
CA HIS A 22 -2.59 14.66 9.29
C HIS A 22 -1.10 14.30 9.32
N ILE A 23 -0.65 13.47 8.38
CA ILE A 23 0.77 13.08 8.28
C ILE A 23 1.34 13.61 6.98
N ALA A 24 2.32 14.52 7.08
CA ALA A 24 3.08 14.95 5.92
C ALA A 24 4.05 13.86 5.47
N ILE A 25 4.07 13.57 4.17
CA ILE A 25 5.05 12.70 3.54
C ILE A 25 6.45 13.28 3.77
N ARG A 26 7.44 12.39 3.91
CA ARG A 26 8.83 12.75 4.15
C ARG A 26 9.69 12.46 2.93
N ASN A 27 10.66 13.33 2.62
CA ASN A 27 11.63 13.10 1.55
C ASN A 27 12.65 12.00 1.89
N SER A 28 12.71 11.62 3.16
CA SER A 28 13.62 10.62 3.69
C SER A 28 12.96 9.91 4.90
N PRO A 29 13.42 8.70 5.23
CA PRO A 29 12.94 7.91 6.37
C PRO A 29 13.41 8.49 7.71
N ASN A 30 12.87 9.65 8.06
CA ASN A 30 13.13 10.43 9.26
C ASN A 30 11.84 11.20 9.65
N VAL A 31 11.59 11.37 10.95
CA VAL A 31 10.43 12.06 11.51
C VAL A 31 10.58 13.59 11.58
N ASP A 32 11.79 14.11 11.39
CA ASP A 32 12.13 15.53 11.51
C ASP A 32 11.25 16.42 10.61
N GLU A 33 11.05 17.65 11.06
CA GLU A 33 10.18 18.64 10.42
C GLU A 33 10.75 19.14 9.10
N ASP A 34 12.08 19.26 8.99
CA ASP A 34 12.78 19.67 7.75
C ASP A 34 12.72 18.62 6.63
N LYS A 35 12.25 17.40 6.96
CA LYS A 35 12.04 16.32 5.98
C LYS A 35 10.64 16.30 5.43
N LYS A 36 9.71 17.12 5.95
CA LYS A 36 8.34 17.25 5.45
C LYS A 36 8.33 17.71 4.00
N THR A 37 7.50 17.06 3.20
CA THR A 37 7.05 17.60 1.93
C THR A 37 5.73 18.34 2.13
N GLU A 38 5.24 19.01 1.09
CA GLU A 38 3.94 19.68 1.10
C GLU A 38 2.76 18.69 1.01
N CYS A 39 3.03 17.43 0.67
CA CYS A 39 2.00 16.41 0.52
C CYS A 39 1.61 15.81 1.87
N VAL A 40 0.31 15.80 2.16
CA VAL A 40 -0.24 15.36 3.45
C VAL A 40 -1.32 14.30 3.21
N VAL A 41 -1.22 13.20 3.96
CA VAL A 41 -2.29 12.18 4.05
C VAL A 41 -3.13 12.42 5.30
N LYS A 42 -4.42 12.08 5.22
CA LYS A 42 -5.44 12.37 6.23
C LYS A 42 -5.93 11.10 6.91
N PRO A 43 -6.52 11.18 8.11
CA PRO A 43 -7.16 10.05 8.75
C PRO A 43 -8.15 9.35 7.82
N GLY A 44 -8.07 8.02 7.76
CA GLY A 44 -8.86 7.17 6.88
C GLY A 44 -8.23 6.89 5.50
N ASP A 45 -7.26 7.69 5.06
CA ASP A 45 -6.55 7.45 3.79
C ASP A 45 -5.81 6.10 3.82
N ILE A 46 -5.75 5.45 2.66
CA ILE A 46 -4.99 4.21 2.47
C ILE A 46 -3.79 4.50 1.57
N ILE A 47 -2.62 4.06 2.00
CA ILE A 47 -1.40 4.14 1.20
C ILE A 47 -0.84 2.76 0.96
N CYS A 48 -0.12 2.61 -0.14
CA CYS A 48 0.69 1.45 -0.43
C CYS A 48 2.17 1.80 -0.34
N CYS A 49 2.93 0.88 0.25
CA CYS A 49 4.39 0.96 0.34
C CYS A 49 5.05 -0.30 -0.21
N ASP A 50 6.25 -0.13 -0.75
CA ASP A 50 7.05 -1.23 -1.32
C ASP A 50 8.26 -1.62 -0.47
N ILE A 51 8.66 -0.73 0.44
CA ILE A 51 9.69 -0.97 1.45
C ILE A 51 9.17 -0.57 2.81
N ILE A 52 9.34 -1.46 3.79
CA ILE A 52 9.21 -1.17 5.22
C ILE A 52 10.59 -1.34 5.82
N ARG A 53 11.04 -0.37 6.61
CA ARG A 53 12.33 -0.49 7.32
C ARG A 53 12.28 0.06 8.73
N LYS A 54 13.04 -0.54 9.64
CA LYS A 54 13.24 0.02 10.98
C LYS A 54 14.00 1.35 10.94
N SER A 55 13.87 2.15 12.00
CA SER A 55 14.67 3.37 12.14
C SER A 55 16.16 3.03 12.12
N PRO A 56 16.99 3.73 11.32
CA PRO A 56 18.43 3.56 11.36
C PRO A 56 19.07 4.18 12.61
N TYR A 57 18.31 4.96 13.40
CA TYR A 57 18.83 5.74 14.53
C TYR A 57 18.54 5.11 15.90
N GLY A 58 17.75 4.03 15.96
CA GLY A 58 17.42 3.35 17.22
C GLY A 58 16.61 4.22 18.20
N ASP A 59 15.97 5.26 17.70
CA ASP A 59 15.26 6.31 18.45
C ASP A 59 13.81 5.93 18.82
N GLY A 60 13.36 4.72 18.46
CA GLY A 60 11.99 4.26 18.68
C GLY A 60 10.97 4.76 17.64
N ASN A 61 11.40 5.56 16.66
CA ASN A 61 10.54 6.01 15.57
C ASN A 61 10.35 4.91 14.50
N GLY A 62 9.26 5.00 13.73
CA GLY A 62 8.98 4.08 12.63
C GLY A 62 8.19 2.81 13.05
N PRO A 63 8.18 1.76 12.23
CA PRO A 63 8.92 1.59 10.98
C PRO A 63 8.59 2.66 9.93
N PHE A 64 9.56 2.92 9.03
CA PHE A 64 9.43 3.84 7.91
C PHE A 64 8.97 3.09 6.66
N LEU A 65 8.03 3.70 5.94
CA LEU A 65 7.30 3.11 4.83
C LEU A 65 7.60 3.90 3.55
N ARG A 66 8.28 3.30 2.57
CA ARG A 66 8.51 3.94 1.25
C ARG A 66 7.28 3.77 0.38
N LEU A 67 6.70 4.86 -0.08
CA LEU A 67 5.48 4.83 -0.89
C LEU A 67 5.76 4.24 -2.29
N THR A 68 4.86 3.37 -2.78
CA THR A 68 4.99 2.67 -4.07
C THR A 68 5.09 3.58 -5.28
N ASP A 69 4.59 4.81 -5.17
CA ASP A 69 4.64 5.82 -6.23
C ASP A 69 5.90 6.68 -6.19
N GLY A 70 6.82 6.40 -5.26
CA GLY A 70 8.08 7.11 -5.11
C GLY A 70 7.93 8.51 -4.50
N SER A 71 6.73 8.90 -4.04
CA SER A 71 6.46 10.24 -3.50
C SER A 71 7.20 10.54 -2.19
N GLY A 72 7.65 9.50 -1.48
CA GLY A 72 8.50 9.65 -0.30
C GLY A 72 8.29 8.54 0.72
N TRP A 73 8.37 8.93 2.00
CA TRP A 73 8.33 8.06 3.15
C TRP A 73 7.26 8.51 4.15
N LEU A 74 6.64 7.54 4.80
CA LEU A 74 5.84 7.73 6.01
C LEU A 74 6.45 6.93 7.17
N PHE A 75 5.87 7.04 8.36
CA PHE A 75 6.27 6.26 9.53
C PHE A 75 5.05 5.83 10.32
N GLU A 76 5.11 4.62 10.90
CA GLU A 76 3.99 4.04 11.63
C GLU A 76 3.72 4.76 12.96
N LYS A 77 4.77 5.13 13.70
CA LYS A 77 4.68 5.81 14.99
C LYS A 77 5.89 6.71 15.23
N LYS A 78 5.76 7.60 16.20
CA LYS A 78 6.88 8.34 16.82
C LYS A 78 7.09 7.84 18.24
N ALA A 79 8.31 7.93 18.74
CA ALA A 79 8.69 7.43 20.06
C ALA A 79 7.91 8.08 21.22
N ASN A 80 7.55 9.35 21.09
CA ASN A 80 6.85 10.11 22.12
C ASN A 80 5.33 10.12 21.97
N ASP A 81 4.79 9.45 20.93
CA ASP A 81 3.36 9.36 20.70
C ASP A 81 2.86 7.98 21.17
N PRO A 82 1.81 7.92 22.01
CA PRO A 82 1.32 6.66 22.56
C PRO A 82 0.64 5.78 21.52
N GLU A 83 0.02 6.39 20.52
CA GLU A 83 -0.78 5.71 19.50
C GLU A 83 -0.06 5.74 18.14
N PRO A 84 -0.16 4.66 17.34
CA PRO A 84 0.36 4.65 16.00
C PRO A 84 -0.45 5.59 15.08
N PHE A 85 0.24 6.17 14.11
CA PHE A 85 -0.33 6.99 13.05
C PHE A 85 -0.86 6.14 11.88
N LEU A 86 -0.25 4.97 11.63
CA LEU A 86 -0.61 4.07 10.53
C LEU A 86 -0.83 2.66 11.06
N LYS A 87 -1.71 1.90 10.39
CA LYS A 87 -1.95 0.49 10.66
C LYS A 87 -1.85 -0.32 9.38
N GLU A 88 -1.07 -1.40 9.39
CA GLU A 88 -1.01 -2.34 8.27
C GLU A 88 -2.39 -2.99 8.08
N ILE A 89 -2.87 -3.03 6.84
CA ILE A 89 -4.15 -3.64 6.44
C ILE A 89 -3.92 -4.68 5.34
N SER A 90 -4.81 -5.67 5.27
CA SER A 90 -4.67 -6.78 4.34
C SER A 90 -4.91 -6.38 2.89
N ILE A 91 -4.03 -6.84 2.00
CA ILE A 91 -4.24 -6.80 0.56
C ILE A 91 -4.71 -8.18 0.10
N GLN A 92 -5.86 -8.24 -0.55
CA GLN A 92 -6.37 -9.47 -1.16
C GLN A 92 -5.72 -9.65 -2.54
N SER A 93 -5.16 -10.83 -2.79
CA SER A 93 -4.71 -11.25 -4.13
C SER A 93 -5.81 -12.06 -4.81
N GLY A 94 -5.98 -11.85 -6.11
CA GLY A 94 -7.04 -12.49 -6.88
C GLY A 94 -7.12 -11.89 -8.29
N GLU A 95 -8.17 -12.23 -9.02
CA GLU A 95 -8.46 -11.61 -10.31
C GLU A 95 -9.89 -11.09 -10.33
N TRP A 96 -10.03 -9.79 -10.57
CA TRP A 96 -11.31 -9.09 -10.64
C TRP A 96 -11.47 -8.47 -12.01
N THR A 97 -12.59 -8.75 -12.68
CA THR A 97 -12.97 -8.06 -13.91
C THR A 97 -14.09 -7.08 -13.60
N LEU A 98 -13.83 -5.81 -13.85
CA LEU A 98 -14.71 -4.69 -13.51
C LEU A 98 -15.12 -3.95 -14.79
N LYS A 99 -16.39 -3.57 -14.89
CA LYS A 99 -16.89 -2.65 -15.91
C LYS A 99 -16.95 -1.24 -15.35
N VAL A 100 -16.35 -0.29 -16.04
CA VAL A 100 -16.42 1.13 -15.70
C VAL A 100 -17.85 1.63 -15.92
N LEU A 101 -18.45 2.27 -14.91
CA LEU A 101 -19.77 2.92 -15.02
C LEU A 101 -19.59 4.41 -15.34
N ASN A 102 -18.66 5.05 -14.64
CA ASN A 102 -18.36 6.47 -14.77
C ASN A 102 -16.89 6.70 -15.09
N ARG A 103 -16.58 7.80 -15.78
CA ARG A 103 -15.20 8.16 -16.14
C ARG A 103 -14.31 8.15 -14.90
N ILE A 104 -13.25 7.34 -14.90
CA ILE A 104 -12.37 7.15 -13.76
C ILE A 104 -10.91 7.23 -14.19
N ALA A 105 -10.14 8.08 -13.51
CA ALA A 105 -8.70 8.19 -13.72
C ALA A 105 -7.96 7.24 -12.78
N LEU A 106 -6.87 6.65 -13.27
CA LEU A 106 -5.98 5.82 -12.47
C LEU A 106 -5.40 6.64 -11.30
N ARG A 107 -5.19 5.99 -10.15
CA ARG A 107 -4.60 6.60 -8.96
C ARG A 107 -3.23 5.98 -8.68
N ARG A 108 -2.27 6.80 -8.25
CA ARG A 108 -0.94 6.29 -7.84
C ARG A 108 -0.94 5.60 -6.48
N GLN A 109 -1.93 5.91 -5.65
CA GLN A 109 -2.18 5.31 -4.33
C GLN A 109 -3.68 5.02 -4.18
N PRO A 110 -4.11 4.09 -3.32
CA PRO A 110 -5.53 3.77 -3.09
C PRO A 110 -6.23 4.85 -2.22
N ILE A 111 -6.16 6.10 -2.65
CA ILE A 111 -6.82 7.27 -2.06
C ILE A 111 -7.53 8.06 -3.15
N ASP A 112 -8.61 8.75 -2.78
CA ASP A 112 -9.38 9.56 -3.73
C ASP A 112 -9.06 11.05 -3.65
N ILE A 113 -7.77 11.39 -3.64
CA ILE A 113 -7.31 12.79 -3.70
C ILE A 113 -6.99 13.19 -5.15
N GLN A 114 -7.17 14.47 -5.49
CA GLN A 114 -7.05 14.94 -6.88
C GLN A 114 -5.60 15.06 -7.38
N GLU A 115 -4.69 15.29 -6.47
CA GLU A 115 -3.28 15.60 -6.72
C GLU A 115 -2.50 14.35 -7.12
N ILE A 116 -2.93 13.18 -6.65
CA ILE A 116 -2.29 11.88 -6.93
C ILE A 116 -2.92 11.12 -8.11
N ARG A 117 -3.79 11.80 -8.88
CA ARG A 117 -4.44 11.24 -10.06
C ARG A 117 -3.44 11.18 -11.20
N ASP A 118 -3.33 10.03 -11.85
CA ASP A 118 -2.67 9.96 -13.13
C ASP A 118 -3.64 10.44 -14.22
N LYS A 119 -3.53 11.71 -14.58
CA LYS A 119 -4.38 12.33 -15.61
C LYS A 119 -4.12 11.76 -17.00
N SER A 120 -3.02 11.03 -17.21
CA SER A 120 -2.70 10.43 -18.50
C SER A 120 -3.48 9.14 -18.76
N ILE A 121 -3.95 8.46 -17.71
CA ILE A 121 -4.69 7.20 -17.81
C ILE A 121 -6.11 7.40 -17.26
N VAL A 122 -7.06 7.56 -18.17
CA VAL A 122 -8.48 7.72 -17.86
C VAL A 122 -9.27 6.64 -18.57
N TYR A 123 -10.05 5.89 -17.81
CA TYR A 123 -10.95 4.88 -18.33
C TYR A 123 -12.33 5.48 -18.62
N ALA A 124 -12.85 5.19 -19.80
CA ALA A 124 -14.16 5.61 -20.26
C ALA A 124 -15.26 4.67 -19.74
N PRO A 125 -16.52 5.15 -19.63
CA PRO A 125 -17.66 4.29 -19.35
C PRO A 125 -17.68 3.06 -20.26
N HIS A 126 -18.09 1.94 -19.67
CA HIS A 126 -18.21 0.61 -20.28
C HIS A 126 -16.91 -0.11 -20.62
N GLN A 127 -15.74 0.51 -20.42
CA GLN A 127 -14.48 -0.23 -20.51
C GLN A 127 -14.42 -1.34 -19.47
N ILE A 128 -13.74 -2.43 -19.83
CA ILE A 128 -13.52 -3.58 -18.97
C ILE A 128 -12.06 -3.55 -18.51
N ILE A 129 -11.86 -3.66 -17.20
CA ILE A 129 -10.55 -3.59 -16.56
C ILE A 129 -10.35 -4.85 -15.73
N THR A 130 -9.18 -5.46 -15.87
CA THR A 130 -8.75 -6.58 -15.02
C THR A 130 -7.84 -6.05 -13.91
N CYS A 131 -8.11 -6.48 -12.68
CA CYS A 131 -7.37 -6.10 -11.49
C CYS A 131 -6.81 -7.32 -10.77
N ASP A 132 -5.69 -7.17 -10.09
CA ASP A 132 -4.95 -8.28 -9.47
C ASP A 132 -4.75 -8.15 -7.96
N ARG A 133 -5.10 -7.00 -7.38
CA ARG A 133 -5.14 -6.77 -5.93
C ARG A 133 -6.40 -6.01 -5.56
N LYS A 134 -6.90 -6.24 -4.35
CA LYS A 134 -8.03 -5.51 -3.77
C LYS A 134 -7.74 -5.12 -2.31
N ILE A 135 -8.10 -3.90 -1.94
CA ILE A 135 -8.03 -3.40 -0.57
C ILE A 135 -9.42 -2.86 -0.19
N GLU A 136 -9.85 -3.12 1.03
CA GLU A 136 -11.10 -2.59 1.57
C GLU A 136 -10.80 -1.45 2.55
N CYS A 137 -11.44 -0.30 2.34
CA CYS A 137 -11.41 0.79 3.31
C CYS A 137 -12.50 0.57 4.37
N ALA A 138 -12.10 0.08 5.54
CA ALA A 138 -13.02 -0.30 6.62
C ALA A 138 -14.01 0.81 7.03
N ASN A 139 -13.60 2.08 6.92
CA ASN A 139 -14.40 3.22 7.38
C ASN A 139 -15.41 3.72 6.33
N THR A 140 -15.19 3.42 5.05
CA THR A 140 -15.99 3.96 3.94
C THR A 140 -16.68 2.88 3.11
N PHE A 141 -16.32 1.60 3.30
CA PHE A 141 -16.77 0.48 2.49
C PHE A 141 -16.49 0.66 0.98
N VAL A 142 -15.47 1.47 0.66
CA VAL A 142 -14.92 1.62 -0.69
C VAL A 142 -13.86 0.54 -0.89
N PHE A 143 -13.93 -0.15 -2.02
CA PHE A 143 -12.92 -1.08 -2.44
C PHE A 143 -11.99 -0.43 -3.46
N PHE A 144 -10.69 -0.51 -3.19
CA PHE A 144 -9.65 -0.14 -4.15
C PHE A 144 -9.13 -1.39 -4.85
N TYR A 145 -8.93 -1.29 -6.16
CA TYR A 145 -8.46 -2.38 -7.01
C TYR A 145 -7.21 -1.95 -7.77
N ARG A 146 -6.15 -2.75 -7.72
CA ARG A 146 -4.94 -2.49 -8.51
C ARG A 146 -5.14 -3.03 -9.92
N VAL A 147 -4.96 -2.18 -10.93
CA VAL A 147 -5.08 -2.57 -12.33
C VAL A 147 -3.91 -3.48 -12.72
N LYS A 148 -4.22 -4.67 -13.24
CA LYS A 148 -3.24 -5.71 -13.59
C LYS A 148 -2.23 -5.17 -14.61
N GLY A 149 -0.94 -5.42 -14.36
CA GLY A 149 0.15 -4.91 -15.20
C GLY A 149 0.51 -3.44 -14.95
N SER A 150 -0.05 -2.81 -13.92
CA SER A 150 0.28 -1.45 -13.51
C SER A 150 0.57 -1.37 -12.00
N GLN A 151 1.06 -0.22 -11.55
CA GLN A 151 1.13 0.13 -10.11
C GLN A 151 -0.08 0.95 -9.65
N GLY A 152 -1.04 1.21 -10.54
CA GLY A 152 -2.14 2.12 -10.29
C GLY A 152 -3.39 1.45 -9.75
N TRP A 153 -4.20 2.25 -9.08
CA TRP A 153 -5.42 1.86 -8.39
C TRP A 153 -6.65 2.55 -8.98
N ILE A 154 -7.78 1.86 -8.93
CA ILE A 154 -9.13 2.38 -9.15
C ILE A 154 -10.00 2.03 -7.95
N PHE A 155 -11.21 2.59 -7.87
CA PHE A 155 -12.12 2.36 -6.75
C PHE A 155 -13.55 2.15 -7.25
N ASP A 156 -14.37 1.44 -6.48
CA ASP A 156 -15.72 1.04 -6.90
C ASP A 156 -16.81 2.07 -6.60
N LYS A 157 -16.60 2.98 -5.64
CA LYS A 157 -17.60 3.97 -5.21
C LYS A 157 -17.00 5.33 -4.88
N ARG A 158 -17.74 6.41 -5.16
CA ARG A 158 -17.47 7.78 -4.70
C ARG A 158 -18.77 8.45 -4.32
N ASP A 159 -18.82 9.12 -3.17
CA ASP A 159 -19.98 9.89 -2.72
C ASP A 159 -21.31 9.07 -2.76
N GLY A 160 -21.21 7.77 -2.47
CA GLY A 160 -22.33 6.82 -2.53
C GLY A 160 -22.68 6.31 -3.93
N GLU A 161 -22.10 6.88 -4.99
CA GLU A 161 -22.32 6.47 -6.37
C GLU A 161 -21.35 5.34 -6.77
N ALA A 162 -21.89 4.33 -7.48
CA ALA A 162 -21.07 3.27 -8.05
C ALA A 162 -20.27 3.77 -9.27
N MET A 163 -18.96 3.62 -9.20
CA MET A 163 -18.03 3.94 -10.28
C MET A 163 -17.72 2.73 -11.15
N MET A 164 -17.81 1.54 -10.56
CA MET A 164 -17.49 0.27 -11.19
C MET A 164 -18.57 -0.77 -10.91
N GLN A 165 -18.74 -1.71 -11.84
CA GLN A 165 -19.59 -2.89 -11.65
C GLN A 165 -18.72 -4.14 -11.74
N LEU A 166 -18.74 -4.96 -10.70
CA LEU A 166 -18.08 -6.26 -10.69
C LEU A 166 -18.75 -7.21 -11.69
N LYS A 167 -17.97 -7.79 -12.60
CA LYS A 167 -18.45 -8.73 -13.62
C LYS A 167 -18.07 -10.17 -13.31
N MET A 168 -16.83 -10.38 -12.91
CA MET A 168 -16.30 -11.70 -12.60
C MET A 168 -15.29 -11.60 -11.47
N THR A 169 -15.28 -12.64 -10.64
CA THR A 169 -14.25 -12.87 -9.64
C THR A 169 -13.74 -14.29 -9.84
N THR A 170 -12.45 -14.42 -10.12
CA THR A 170 -11.80 -15.70 -9.88
C THR A 170 -11.57 -15.78 -8.37
N PRO A 171 -11.98 -16.88 -7.70
CA PRO A 171 -11.67 -17.06 -6.28
C PRO A 171 -10.17 -16.85 -6.04
N PRO A 172 -9.77 -16.29 -4.89
CA PRO A 172 -8.36 -16.29 -4.50
C PRO A 172 -7.89 -17.73 -4.63
N GLN A 173 -6.90 -18.00 -5.50
CA GLN A 173 -6.22 -19.28 -5.44
C GLN A 173 -5.69 -19.39 -4.01
N ALA A 174 -6.09 -20.46 -3.30
CA ALA A 174 -5.57 -20.74 -1.98
C ALA A 174 -4.05 -20.56 -2.06
N ALA A 175 -3.51 -19.67 -1.22
CA ALA A 175 -2.08 -19.39 -1.22
C ALA A 175 -1.38 -20.74 -1.20
N THR A 176 -0.70 -21.07 -2.30
CA THR A 176 0.11 -22.27 -2.35
C THR A 176 1.20 -21.98 -1.36
N THR A 177 1.04 -22.48 -0.13
CA THR A 177 2.07 -22.45 0.89
C THR A 177 3.24 -23.18 0.25
N LEU A 178 4.19 -22.42 -0.28
CA LEU A 178 5.49 -22.96 -0.63
C LEU A 178 6.09 -23.35 0.72
N GLU A 179 5.87 -24.60 1.11
CA GLU A 179 6.67 -25.22 2.17
C GLU A 179 8.12 -25.18 1.67
N GLU A 180 8.85 -24.17 2.12
CA GLU A 180 10.29 -24.16 2.05
C GLU A 180 10.77 -25.40 2.80
N SER A 181 11.08 -26.44 2.04
CA SER A 181 11.77 -27.63 2.52
C SER A 181 13.18 -27.23 2.93
N CYS A 182 13.30 -26.70 4.16
CA CYS A 182 14.56 -26.63 4.87
C CYS A 182 15.02 -28.07 5.15
N THR A 183 15.70 -28.69 4.18
CA THR A 183 16.46 -29.91 4.44
C THR A 183 17.56 -29.56 5.46
N PRO A 184 17.60 -30.21 6.64
CA PRO A 184 18.68 -29.99 7.59
C PRO A 184 19.99 -30.46 6.96
N HIS A 185 20.95 -29.55 6.84
CA HIS A 185 22.33 -29.89 6.49
C HIS A 185 22.94 -30.63 7.68
N ASN A 186 23.01 -31.95 7.56
CA ASN A 186 23.60 -32.83 8.55
C ASN A 186 25.10 -32.51 8.69
N LYS A 187 25.51 -32.01 9.86
CA LYS A 187 26.93 -31.83 10.21
C LYS A 187 27.39 -33.08 10.96
N ASP A 188 27.69 -34.13 10.22
CA ASP A 188 28.45 -35.26 10.75
C ASP A 188 29.74 -35.42 9.94
N GLY A 189 30.86 -35.43 10.64
CA GLY A 189 32.06 -36.13 10.17
C GLY A 189 33.31 -35.29 10.03
N TRP A 190 33.96 -34.95 11.15
CA TRP A 190 35.43 -34.92 11.19
C TRP A 190 35.87 -35.78 12.37
N SER A 191 36.51 -36.89 12.03
CA SER A 191 37.22 -37.83 12.89
C SER A 191 38.57 -37.27 13.30
#